data_AF-A0A353E0N8-F1
#
_entry.id   AF-A0A353E0N8-F1
#
_cell.length_a   1.000
_cell.length_b   1.000
_cell.length_c   1.000
_cell.angle_alpha   90.00
_cell.angle_beta   90.00
_cell.angle_gamma   90.00
#
_symmetry.space_group_name_H-M   'P 1'
#
loop_
_entity.id
_entity.type
_entity.pdbx_description
1 polymer ?
#
loop_
_entity_poly.entity_id
_entity_poly.type
_entity_poly.pdbx_seq_one_letter_code
_entity_poly.pdbx_strand_id
1 'polypeptide(L)'
;MRTPSIRIDHRPLIILLICFLPWGAAPAQESPAKDAERRFQPRFDPVQEKIEGWTVHIEPSLKKNPEGRQALRMLADHLHRISILVPKAPLERMRRLEIWIEEDHPRLKSMQYHPSQSWLRANKHDPRLTRKVHIPVARQLLSRSQLLKHPAVILHELAHAYHDQILGFDHPSVIH
;
A
#
# COMPACT_ATOMS: atom_id res chain seq x y z
N MET A 1 93.25 -27.68 -34.02
CA MET A 1 92.01 -27.14 -34.66
C MET A 1 91.05 -26.78 -33.55
N ARG A 2 90.63 -25.52 -33.53
CA ARG A 2 89.96 -24.83 -32.41
C ARG A 2 88.44 -24.89 -32.60
N THR A 3 87.71 -24.94 -31.49
CA THR A 3 86.41 -24.26 -31.27
C THR A 3 86.05 -24.39 -29.77
N PRO A 4 85.31 -23.43 -29.20
CA PRO A 4 85.84 -22.64 -28.08
C PRO A 4 85.08 -22.79 -26.75
N SER A 5 85.81 -22.49 -25.67
CA SER A 5 85.28 -22.11 -24.35
C SER A 5 84.36 -20.89 -24.47
N ILE A 6 83.22 -20.87 -23.76
CA ILE A 6 82.54 -19.64 -23.30
C ILE A 6 81.55 -19.95 -22.15
N ARG A 7 81.90 -19.36 -20.99
CA ARG A 7 81.10 -18.65 -19.96
C ARG A 7 79.91 -19.34 -19.29
N ILE A 8 80.13 -19.65 -18.00
CA ILE A 8 79.12 -19.71 -16.96
C ILE A 8 78.63 -18.26 -16.72
N ASP A 9 77.39 -17.98 -17.08
CA ASP A 9 76.74 -16.69 -16.88
C ASP A 9 76.03 -16.68 -15.52
N HIS A 10 76.57 -15.92 -14.56
CA HIS A 10 75.96 -15.69 -13.26
C HIS A 10 74.77 -14.74 -13.44
N ARG A 11 73.56 -15.28 -13.57
CA ARG A 11 72.33 -14.50 -13.48
C ARG A 11 71.82 -14.50 -12.03
N PRO A 12 71.70 -13.33 -11.38
CA PRO A 12 71.25 -13.24 -10.00
C PRO A 12 69.78 -13.67 -9.91
N LEU A 13 69.49 -14.44 -8.87
CA LEU A 13 68.14 -14.82 -8.46
C LEU A 13 67.37 -13.52 -8.11
N ILE A 14 66.50 -13.07 -9.01
CA ILE A 14 65.56 -11.98 -8.73
C ILE A 14 64.54 -12.53 -7.73
N ILE A 15 64.76 -12.24 -6.44
CA ILE A 15 63.75 -12.42 -5.39
C ILE A 15 62.68 -11.36 -5.66
N LEU A 16 61.56 -11.80 -6.24
CA LEU A 16 60.35 -10.99 -6.40
C LEU A 16 59.80 -10.70 -5.00
N LEU A 17 60.06 -9.50 -4.49
CA LEU A 17 59.48 -9.00 -3.26
C LEU A 17 57.98 -8.79 -3.51
N ILE A 18 57.14 -9.75 -3.07
CA ILE A 18 55.69 -9.62 -3.13
C ILE A 18 55.30 -8.57 -2.08
N CYS A 19 55.09 -7.34 -2.52
CA CYS A 19 54.43 -6.32 -1.71
C CYS A 19 52.99 -6.76 -1.42
N PHE A 20 52.72 -7.23 -0.21
CA PHE A 20 51.37 -7.36 0.32
C PHE A 20 50.79 -5.94 0.49
N LEU A 21 50.03 -5.49 -0.51
CA LEU A 21 49.12 -4.37 -0.33
C LEU A 21 47.96 -4.86 0.55
N PRO A 22 47.68 -4.24 1.71
CA PRO A 22 46.47 -4.55 2.46
C PRO A 22 45.29 -4.19 1.57
N TRP A 23 44.47 -5.20 1.27
CA TRP A 23 43.18 -5.04 0.64
C TRP A 23 42.35 -4.10 1.52
N GLY A 24 42.30 -2.83 1.13
CA GLY A 24 41.42 -1.85 1.76
C GLY A 24 39.99 -2.35 1.58
N ALA A 25 39.32 -2.66 2.68
CA ALA A 25 37.89 -2.91 2.66
C ALA A 25 37.21 -1.68 2.05
N ALA A 26 36.57 -1.85 0.90
CA ALA A 26 35.70 -0.82 0.34
C ALA A 26 34.66 -0.45 1.42
N PRO A 27 34.31 0.83 1.58
CA PRO A 27 33.21 1.19 2.48
C PRO A 27 31.99 0.40 2.05
N ALA A 28 31.36 -0.30 3.00
CA ALA A 28 30.17 -1.07 2.74
C ALA A 28 29.13 -0.15 2.10
N GLN A 29 28.85 -0.35 0.81
CA GLN A 29 27.70 0.28 0.17
C GLN A 29 26.48 -0.22 0.93
N GLU A 30 25.81 0.70 1.62
CA GLU A 30 24.53 0.41 2.24
C GLU A 30 23.62 -0.18 1.17
N SER A 31 23.12 -1.38 1.45
CA SER A 31 22.29 -2.13 0.51
C SER A 31 21.05 -1.28 0.17
N PRO A 32 20.58 -1.23 -1.10
CA PRO A 32 19.40 -0.46 -1.50
C PRO A 32 18.13 -0.83 -0.71
N ALA A 33 18.14 -1.97 -0.02
CA ALA A 33 17.11 -2.39 0.91
C ALA A 33 17.02 -1.53 2.19
N LYS A 34 18.13 -0.95 2.68
CA LYS A 34 18.14 -0.08 3.88
C LYS A 34 17.57 1.31 3.60
N ASP A 35 17.79 1.87 2.41
CA ASP A 35 17.19 3.15 2.00
C ASP A 35 15.68 3.05 1.77
N ALA A 36 15.19 1.86 1.40
CA ALA A 36 13.77 1.58 1.22
C ALA A 36 12.98 1.58 2.55
N GLU A 37 13.65 1.49 3.69
CA GLU A 37 13.07 1.64 5.03
C GLU A 37 12.94 3.09 5.49
N ARG A 38 12.98 4.09 4.58
CA ARG A 38 12.56 5.46 4.92
C ARG A 38 11.16 5.39 5.53
N ARG A 39 11.10 5.52 6.87
CA ARG A 39 9.91 5.32 7.69
C ARG A 39 8.74 6.08 7.08
N PHE A 40 7.68 5.35 6.71
CA PHE A 40 6.42 5.97 6.32
C PHE A 40 5.98 6.93 7.44
N GLN A 41 5.77 8.19 7.09
CA GLN A 41 5.24 9.20 8.00
C GLN A 41 3.74 9.39 7.70
N PRO A 42 2.85 9.05 8.65
CA PRO A 42 1.42 9.24 8.45
C PRO A 42 1.09 10.73 8.32
N ARG A 43 0.17 11.07 7.40
CA ARG A 43 -0.31 12.46 7.24
C ARG A 43 -1.23 12.89 8.37
N PHE A 44 -1.97 11.94 8.93
CA PHE A 44 -2.88 12.14 10.05
C PHE A 44 -3.13 10.79 10.75
N ASP A 45 -3.66 10.85 11.96
CA ASP A 45 -4.25 9.69 12.64
C ASP A 45 -5.78 9.77 12.57
N PRO A 46 -6.46 8.72 12.08
CA PRO A 46 -7.90 8.76 11.89
C PRO A 46 -8.64 8.70 13.22
N VAL A 47 -9.81 9.35 13.27
CA VAL A 47 -10.82 9.07 14.29
C VAL A 47 -11.62 7.85 13.84
N GLN A 48 -11.70 6.82 14.68
CA GLN A 48 -12.50 5.64 14.39
C GLN A 48 -13.92 5.79 14.94
N GLU A 49 -14.92 5.57 14.09
CA GLU A 49 -16.34 5.66 14.48
C GLU A 49 -17.16 4.54 13.86
N LYS A 50 -18.33 4.29 14.47
CA LYS A 50 -19.33 3.40 13.91
C LYS A 50 -20.36 4.18 13.10
N ILE A 51 -20.49 3.85 11.82
CA ILE A 51 -21.52 4.40 10.93
C ILE A 51 -22.30 3.22 10.35
N GLU A 52 -23.61 3.14 10.62
CA GLU A 52 -24.50 2.05 10.17
C GLU A 52 -24.02 0.62 10.50
N GLY A 53 -23.14 0.48 11.50
CA GLY A 53 -22.53 -0.78 11.95
C GLY A 53 -21.10 -1.05 11.44
N TRP A 54 -20.64 -0.30 10.43
CA TRP A 54 -19.26 -0.38 9.93
C TRP A 54 -18.29 0.42 10.79
N THR A 55 -17.05 -0.07 10.93
CA THR A 55 -15.94 0.76 11.43
C THR A 55 -15.45 1.67 10.31
N VAL A 56 -15.47 2.98 10.54
CA VAL A 56 -14.98 3.99 9.61
C VAL A 56 -13.81 4.75 10.24
N HIS A 57 -12.68 4.79 9.54
CA HIS A 57 -11.49 5.57 9.87
C HIS A 57 -11.58 6.92 9.17
N ILE A 58 -11.77 7.99 9.94
CA ILE A 58 -12.14 9.31 9.43
C ILE A 58 -10.97 10.28 9.60
N GLU A 59 -10.55 10.95 8.53
CA GLU A 59 -9.63 12.09 8.63
C GLU A 59 -10.23 13.19 9.54
N PRO A 60 -9.53 13.63 10.61
CA PRO A 60 -10.10 14.52 11.61
C PRO A 60 -10.65 15.86 11.08
N SER A 61 -10.13 16.36 9.95
CA SER A 61 -10.58 17.63 9.34
C SER A 61 -12.03 17.57 8.86
N LEU A 62 -12.49 16.40 8.38
CA LEU A 62 -13.85 16.17 7.89
C LEU A 62 -14.92 16.49 8.95
N LYS A 63 -14.59 16.27 10.22
CA LYS A 63 -15.51 16.54 11.32
C LYS A 63 -15.63 18.04 11.63
N LYS A 64 -14.56 18.80 11.36
CA LYS A 64 -14.46 20.21 11.70
C LYS A 64 -15.17 21.10 10.68
N ASN A 65 -15.22 20.70 9.41
CA ASN A 65 -15.83 21.51 8.35
C ASN A 65 -17.24 21.02 7.91
N PRO A 66 -18.13 21.92 7.43
CA PRO A 66 -19.50 21.54 7.05
C PRO A 66 -19.60 20.55 5.89
N GLU A 67 -18.74 20.68 4.87
CA GLU A 67 -18.75 19.79 3.69
C GLU A 67 -18.36 18.36 4.08
N GLY A 68 -17.33 18.19 4.88
CA GLY A 68 -16.91 16.90 5.41
C GLY A 68 -18.00 16.24 6.26
N ARG A 69 -18.69 16.99 7.12
CA ARG A 69 -19.86 16.47 7.84
C ARG A 69 -20.99 16.06 6.91
N GLN A 70 -21.20 16.77 5.80
CA GLN A 70 -22.18 16.40 4.79
C GLN A 70 -21.77 15.12 4.03
N ALA A 71 -20.49 14.97 3.68
CA ALA A 71 -19.98 13.76 3.07
C ALA A 71 -20.10 12.54 3.99
N LEU A 72 -19.86 12.70 5.29
CA LEU A 72 -20.08 11.63 6.29
C LEU A 72 -21.55 11.23 6.42
N ARG A 73 -22.48 12.21 6.35
CA ARG A 73 -23.92 11.90 6.27
C ARG A 73 -24.27 11.12 5.01
N MET A 74 -23.75 11.55 3.85
CA MET A 74 -23.96 10.83 2.60
C MET A 74 -23.37 9.41 2.63
N LEU A 75 -22.21 9.21 3.27
CA LEU A 75 -21.67 7.88 3.51
C LEU A 75 -22.64 7.03 4.35
N ALA A 76 -23.21 7.59 5.42
CA ALA A 76 -24.22 6.90 6.21
C ALA A 76 -25.44 6.52 5.35
N ASP A 77 -25.94 7.41 4.49
CA ASP A 77 -27.06 7.12 3.57
C ASP A 77 -26.74 5.96 2.62
N HIS A 78 -25.53 5.91 2.05
CA HIS A 78 -25.07 4.80 1.23
C HIS A 78 -25.05 3.48 2.01
N LEU A 79 -24.50 3.49 3.23
CA LEU A 79 -24.41 2.30 4.07
C LEU A 79 -25.79 1.83 4.57
N HIS A 80 -26.68 2.76 4.87
CA HIS A 80 -28.06 2.47 5.23
C HIS A 80 -28.80 1.78 4.07
N ARG A 81 -28.67 2.31 2.85
CA ARG A 81 -29.23 1.68 1.64
C ARG A 81 -28.67 0.27 1.43
N ILE A 82 -27.37 0.05 1.67
CA ILE A 82 -26.77 -1.28 1.61
C ILE A 82 -27.39 -2.23 2.64
N SER A 83 -27.66 -1.74 3.86
CA SER A 83 -28.29 -2.55 4.91
C SER A 83 -29.69 -3.04 4.56
N ILE A 84 -30.42 -2.31 3.70
CA ILE A 84 -31.73 -2.71 3.17
C ILE A 84 -31.57 -3.74 2.05
N LEU A 85 -30.59 -3.54 1.16
CA LEU A 85 -30.43 -4.36 -0.06
C LEU A 85 -29.79 -5.72 0.20
N VAL A 86 -28.92 -5.84 1.21
CA VAL A 86 -28.13 -7.05 1.47
C VAL A 86 -28.83 -7.93 2.52
N PRO A 87 -29.01 -9.25 2.29
CA PRO A 87 -29.58 -10.15 3.28
C PRO A 87 -28.81 -10.15 4.60
N LYS A 88 -29.53 -10.38 5.71
CA LYS A 88 -29.00 -10.25 7.08
C LYS A 88 -27.66 -10.97 7.31
N ALA A 89 -27.54 -12.25 6.93
CA ALA A 89 -26.34 -13.03 7.23
C ALA A 89 -25.08 -12.51 6.49
N PRO A 90 -25.10 -12.25 5.17
CA PRO A 90 -24.01 -11.53 4.49
C PRO A 90 -23.76 -10.12 5.03
N LEU A 91 -24.80 -9.36 5.38
CA LEU A 91 -24.66 -8.00 5.91
C LEU A 91 -23.84 -7.97 7.21
N GLU A 92 -24.11 -8.88 8.14
CA GLU A 92 -23.35 -8.99 9.40
C GLU A 92 -21.87 -9.30 9.17
N ARG A 93 -21.55 -10.04 8.11
CA ARG A 93 -20.16 -10.27 7.70
C ARG A 93 -19.55 -9.04 7.02
N MET A 94 -20.31 -8.35 6.19
CA MET A 94 -19.89 -7.13 5.49
C MET A 94 -19.58 -5.98 6.46
N ARG A 95 -20.30 -5.87 7.59
CA ARG A 95 -20.04 -4.87 8.64
C ARG A 95 -18.70 -5.01 9.35
N ARG A 96 -18.02 -6.15 9.21
CA ARG A 96 -16.65 -6.36 9.71
C ARG A 96 -15.59 -5.74 8.81
N LEU A 97 -15.94 -5.41 7.56
CA LEU A 97 -15.05 -4.72 6.65
C LEU A 97 -14.91 -3.27 7.09
N GLU A 98 -13.73 -2.71 6.91
CA GLU A 98 -13.42 -1.36 7.37
C GLU A 98 -13.35 -0.38 6.21
N ILE A 99 -13.78 0.85 6.48
CA ILE A 99 -13.79 1.95 5.51
C ILE A 99 -12.82 3.03 6.00
N TRP A 100 -12.07 3.64 5.10
CA TRP A 100 -11.19 4.78 5.37
C TRP A 100 -11.60 5.96 4.48
N ILE A 101 -11.83 7.13 5.06
CA ILE A 101 -12.27 8.33 4.34
C ILE A 101 -11.37 9.52 4.63
N GLU A 102 -11.04 10.24 3.56
CA GLU A 102 -10.18 11.41 3.56
C GLU A 102 -10.87 12.62 2.93
N GLU A 103 -10.44 13.81 3.31
CA GLU A 103 -10.90 15.06 2.72
C GLU A 103 -10.43 15.17 1.27
N ASP A 104 -9.13 15.09 1.03
CA ASP A 104 -8.54 15.06 -0.30
C ASP A 104 -7.15 14.39 -0.31
N HIS A 105 -7.13 13.08 -0.61
CA HIS A 105 -5.90 12.31 -0.70
C HIS A 105 -4.99 12.87 -1.81
N PRO A 106 -3.68 13.07 -1.58
CA PRO A 106 -2.82 13.82 -2.51
C PRO A 106 -2.63 13.16 -3.88
N ARG A 107 -2.75 11.84 -3.99
CA ARG A 107 -2.50 11.07 -5.24
C ARG A 107 -3.66 10.20 -5.71
N LEU A 108 -4.17 9.30 -4.86
CA LEU A 108 -5.36 8.49 -5.13
C LEU A 108 -6.61 9.37 -5.20
N LYS A 109 -7.49 9.12 -6.18
CA LYS A 109 -8.73 9.88 -6.36
C LYS A 109 -9.97 9.02 -6.55
N SER A 110 -9.84 7.76 -6.97
CA SER A 110 -10.96 6.85 -7.13
C SER A 110 -11.23 6.10 -5.83
N MET A 111 -12.51 5.87 -5.51
CA MET A 111 -12.87 4.90 -4.47
C MET A 111 -12.33 3.53 -4.86
N GLN A 112 -11.68 2.84 -3.92
CA GLN A 112 -11.00 1.58 -4.20
C GLN A 112 -10.74 0.76 -2.93
N TYR A 113 -10.83 -0.55 -3.05
CA TYR A 113 -10.30 -1.51 -2.06
C TYR A 113 -8.79 -1.75 -2.24
N HIS A 114 -8.03 -1.88 -1.14
CA HIS A 114 -6.59 -2.15 -1.17
C HIS A 114 -6.22 -3.53 -0.62
N PRO A 115 -6.05 -4.58 -1.46
CA PRO A 115 -5.74 -5.92 -0.98
C PRO A 115 -4.30 -6.07 -0.48
N SER A 116 -3.36 -5.27 -0.99
CA SER A 116 -1.91 -5.50 -0.82
C SER A 116 -1.20 -4.37 -0.08
N GLN A 117 -0.61 -4.69 1.07
CA GLN A 117 0.27 -3.77 1.80
C GLN A 117 1.58 -3.51 1.05
N SER A 118 2.14 -4.52 0.38
CA SER A 118 3.38 -4.38 -0.39
C SER A 118 3.19 -3.41 -1.55
N TRP A 119 2.06 -3.47 -2.25
CA TRP A 119 1.72 -2.52 -3.30
C TRP A 119 1.61 -1.09 -2.75
N LEU A 120 0.94 -0.91 -1.60
CA LEU A 120 0.84 0.40 -0.95
C LEU A 120 2.23 0.98 -0.63
N ARG A 121 3.13 0.18 -0.04
CA ARG A 121 4.50 0.61 0.27
C ARG A 121 5.30 0.95 -0.99
N ALA A 122 5.29 0.05 -1.98
CA ALA A 122 6.00 0.25 -3.26
C ALA A 122 5.53 1.52 -3.98
N ASN A 123 4.25 1.85 -3.86
CA ASN A 123 3.65 3.04 -4.46
C ASN A 123 3.63 4.25 -3.51
N LYS A 124 4.31 4.19 -2.36
CA LYS A 124 4.44 5.28 -1.36
C LYS A 124 3.12 5.75 -0.75
N HIS A 125 2.15 4.85 -0.60
CA HIS A 125 0.87 5.08 0.06
C HIS A 125 0.88 4.60 1.52
N ASP A 126 -0.10 5.04 2.30
CA ASP A 126 -0.24 4.63 3.70
C ASP A 126 -0.52 3.13 3.82
N PRO A 127 0.38 2.34 4.44
CA PRO A 127 0.19 0.90 4.61
C PRO A 127 -0.96 0.54 5.57
N ARG A 128 -1.54 1.51 6.29
CA ARG A 128 -2.74 1.31 7.12
C ARG A 128 -4.02 1.17 6.29
N LEU A 129 -3.99 1.57 5.01
CA LEU A 129 -5.09 1.38 4.06
C LEU A 129 -5.32 -0.09 3.67
N THR A 130 -4.37 -0.98 3.98
CA THR A 130 -4.48 -2.41 3.65
C THR A 130 -5.77 -3.00 4.20
N ARG A 131 -6.45 -3.74 3.32
CA ARG A 131 -7.73 -4.43 3.58
C ARG A 131 -8.87 -3.50 3.98
N LYS A 132 -8.83 -2.25 3.53
CA LYS A 132 -9.91 -1.26 3.72
C LYS A 132 -10.47 -0.79 2.39
N VAL A 133 -11.77 -0.48 2.39
CA VAL A 133 -12.39 0.32 1.33
C VAL A 133 -11.98 1.77 1.55
N HIS A 134 -11.32 2.38 0.58
CA HIS A 134 -10.80 3.73 0.67
C HIS A 134 -11.68 4.71 -0.13
N ILE A 135 -12.10 5.79 0.52
CA ILE A 135 -12.76 6.96 -0.06
C ILE A 135 -11.74 8.11 -0.01
N PRO A 136 -10.94 8.31 -1.06
CA PRO A 136 -9.81 9.24 -1.00
C PRO A 136 -10.23 10.71 -1.04
N VAL A 137 -11.45 11.02 -1.50
CA VAL A 137 -11.91 12.41 -1.67
C VAL A 137 -13.37 12.50 -1.25
N ALA A 138 -13.63 12.91 -0.01
CA ALA A 138 -14.97 12.88 0.59
C ALA A 138 -16.04 13.63 -0.22
N ARG A 139 -15.71 14.79 -0.80
CA ARG A 139 -16.65 15.57 -1.62
C ARG A 139 -17.16 14.84 -2.86
N GLN A 140 -16.51 13.76 -3.31
CA GLN A 140 -17.02 12.94 -4.41
C GLN A 140 -18.33 12.23 -4.06
N LEU A 141 -18.59 11.95 -2.78
CA LEU A 141 -19.88 11.40 -2.33
C LEU A 141 -21.03 12.38 -2.58
N LEU A 142 -20.75 13.68 -2.62
CA LEU A 142 -21.74 14.74 -2.87
C LEU A 142 -21.88 15.08 -4.36
N SER A 143 -21.01 14.53 -5.21
CA SER A 143 -20.97 14.86 -6.62
C SER A 143 -22.10 14.17 -7.37
N ARG A 144 -23.04 14.96 -7.91
CA ARG A 144 -24.14 14.44 -8.73
C ARG A 144 -23.66 13.58 -9.90
N SER A 145 -22.59 13.97 -10.59
CA SER A 145 -22.06 13.20 -11.72
C SER A 145 -21.49 11.85 -11.27
N GLN A 146 -20.79 11.81 -10.13
CA GLN A 146 -20.30 10.54 -9.56
C GLN A 146 -21.46 9.64 -9.12
N LEU A 147 -22.47 10.21 -8.43
CA LEU A 147 -23.64 9.46 -7.98
C LEU A 147 -24.42 8.85 -9.15
N LEU A 148 -24.54 9.56 -10.27
CA LEU A 148 -25.18 9.03 -11.48
C LEU A 148 -24.33 7.97 -12.17
N LYS A 149 -23.01 8.14 -12.20
CA LYS A 149 -22.08 7.20 -12.86
C LYS A 149 -21.97 5.89 -12.09
N HIS A 150 -21.89 5.94 -10.77
CA HIS A 150 -21.68 4.79 -9.91
C HIS A 150 -22.58 4.83 -8.65
N PRO A 151 -23.91 4.63 -8.82
CA PRO A 151 -24.89 4.78 -7.73
C PRO A 151 -24.75 3.76 -6.60
N ALA A 152 -23.92 2.73 -6.79
CA ALA A 152 -23.63 1.67 -5.82
C ALA A 152 -22.12 1.46 -5.63
N VAL A 153 -21.29 2.49 -5.86
CA VAL A 153 -19.82 2.38 -5.75
C VAL A 153 -19.35 1.84 -4.40
N ILE A 154 -19.95 2.27 -3.28
CA ILE A 154 -19.58 1.78 -1.96
C ILE A 154 -19.89 0.28 -1.80
N LEU A 155 -21.02 -0.17 -2.34
CA LEU A 155 -21.37 -1.60 -2.34
C LEU A 155 -20.40 -2.39 -3.22
N HIS A 156 -20.02 -1.84 -4.37
CA HIS A 156 -19.04 -2.46 -5.28
C HIS A 156 -17.69 -2.65 -4.58
N GLU A 157 -17.15 -1.63 -3.94
CA GLU A 157 -15.89 -1.75 -3.20
C GLU A 157 -15.99 -2.71 -2.00
N LEU A 158 -17.12 -2.69 -1.28
CA LEU A 158 -17.39 -3.65 -0.20
C LEU A 158 -17.50 -5.08 -0.74
N ALA A 159 -17.99 -5.30 -1.96
CA ALA A 159 -18.03 -6.61 -2.58
C ALA A 159 -16.62 -7.13 -2.90
N HIS A 160 -15.71 -6.26 -3.38
CA HIS A 160 -14.29 -6.61 -3.53
C HIS A 160 -13.66 -7.01 -2.20
N ALA A 161 -13.89 -6.22 -1.16
CA ALA A 161 -13.41 -6.53 0.18
C ALA A 161 -14.03 -7.82 0.75
N TYR A 162 -15.32 -8.07 0.50
CA TYR A 162 -16.00 -9.28 0.95
C TYR A 162 -15.45 -10.53 0.25
N HIS A 163 -15.22 -10.46 -1.06
CA HIS A 163 -14.62 -11.56 -1.81
C HIS A 163 -13.22 -11.90 -1.26
N ASP A 164 -12.34 -10.91 -1.15
CA ASP A 164 -10.96 -11.11 -0.68
C ASP A 164 -10.89 -11.60 0.78
N GLN A 165 -11.75 -11.08 1.66
CA GLN A 165 -11.61 -11.28 3.10
C GLN A 165 -12.54 -12.35 3.70
N ILE A 166 -13.67 -12.65 3.05
CA ILE A 166 -14.70 -13.54 3.60
C ILE A 166 -14.87 -14.80 2.77
N LEU A 167 -14.95 -14.69 1.44
CA LEU A 167 -15.13 -15.86 0.58
C LEU A 167 -13.79 -16.52 0.25
N GLY A 168 -12.78 -15.72 -0.10
CA GLY A 168 -11.57 -16.19 -0.74
C GLY A 168 -11.78 -16.56 -2.21
N PHE A 169 -10.68 -16.65 -2.95
CA PHE A 169 -10.68 -16.94 -4.39
C PHE A 169 -11.01 -18.41 -4.72
N ASP A 170 -10.85 -19.31 -3.75
CA ASP A 170 -11.12 -20.74 -3.91
C ASP A 170 -12.57 -21.13 -3.59
N HIS A 171 -13.44 -20.15 -3.32
CA HIS A 171 -14.83 -20.43 -2.98
C HIS A 171 -15.55 -21.09 -4.17
N PRO A 172 -16.21 -22.26 -4.01
CA PRO A 172 -16.72 -23.05 -5.14
C PRO A 172 -17.71 -22.35 -6.08
N SER A 173 -18.36 -21.30 -5.60
CA SER A 173 -19.33 -20.49 -6.36
C SER A 173 -18.70 -19.27 -7.06
N VAL A 174 -17.40 -19.02 -6.91
CA VAL A 174 -16.67 -17.95 -7.62
C VAL A 174 -16.22 -18.51 -8.97
N ILE A 175 -16.68 -17.89 -10.06
CA ILE A 175 -16.31 -18.25 -11.43
C ILE A 175 -15.11 -17.37 -11.83
N HIS A 176 -14.04 -18.01 -12.29
CA HIS A 176 -12.82 -17.36 -12.79
C HIS A 176 -12.85 -17.18 -14.31
#